data_AF-A0A172U1E3-F1
#
_entry.id   AF-A0A172U1E3-F1
#
_cell.length_a   1.000
_cell.length_b   1.000
_cell.length_c   1.000
_cell.angle_alpha   90.00
_cell.angle_beta   90.00
_cell.angle_gamma   90.00
#
_symmetry.space_group_name_H-M   'P 1'
#
loop_
_entity.id
_entity.type
_entity.pdbx_description
1 polymer ?
#
loop_
_entity_poly.entity_id
_entity_poly.type
_entity_poly.pdbx_seq_one_letter_code
_entity_poly.pdbx_strand_id
1 'polypeptide(L)'
;MKTKRTFPKLAEIKTRNHGIGTFFGSIPPAALFIVMAICYLIIEWGGFWLGYHRFLKGVEEPSSPLETAVTSILGLLAFMLAFTFSLTWSRYANQNGLVIAQAKALLVCYQRTSMLPEKQKTETRRLFYEYINILLQLQTTPALERSLARISELHLLIWEQTASLASEEIDSELRSLFISSVNELNSLALERKTIAFIFRIPDAIWSALLLLAVMGMIAFGYQMGINGLGRMFQMTLLPVAFGLVIALISDLNAVGSQRKFKVTQRPLRDVLELMERDLS
;
A
#
# COMPACT_ATOMS: atom_id res chain seq x y z
N MET A 1 -21.33 -40.69 10.34
CA MET A 1 -21.08 -39.65 11.37
C MET A 1 -20.24 -38.55 10.70
N LYS A 2 -20.85 -37.47 10.20
CA LYS A 2 -20.14 -36.40 9.47
C LYS A 2 -19.41 -35.49 10.45
N THR A 3 -18.10 -35.65 10.57
CA THR A 3 -17.23 -34.69 11.27
C THR A 3 -17.22 -33.37 10.49
N LYS A 4 -17.92 -32.35 11.00
CA LYS A 4 -17.74 -30.96 10.56
C LYS A 4 -16.27 -30.59 10.80
N ARG A 5 -15.46 -30.57 9.74
CA ARG A 5 -14.12 -29.96 9.78
C ARG A 5 -14.32 -28.45 9.91
N THR A 6 -14.36 -27.96 11.14
CA THR A 6 -14.22 -26.52 11.43
C THR A 6 -12.82 -26.10 11.05
N PHE A 7 -12.68 -25.47 9.89
CA PHE A 7 -11.47 -24.72 9.56
C PHE A 7 -11.26 -23.64 10.64
N PRO A 8 -10.02 -23.44 11.13
CA PRO A 8 -9.74 -22.39 12.09
C PRO A 8 -10.18 -21.06 11.49
N LYS A 9 -11.00 -20.29 12.21
CA LYS A 9 -11.26 -18.89 11.87
C LYS A 9 -9.90 -18.22 11.74
N LEU A 10 -9.51 -17.86 10.51
CA LEU A 10 -8.31 -17.07 10.27
C LEU A 10 -8.38 -15.87 11.20
N ALA A 11 -7.40 -15.78 12.11
CA ALA A 11 -7.38 -14.83 13.21
C ALA A 11 -7.89 -13.47 12.76
N GLU A 12 -8.84 -12.91 13.51
CA GLU A 12 -9.14 -11.48 13.43
C GLU A 12 -7.81 -10.74 13.60
N ILE A 13 -7.25 -10.27 12.49
CA ILE A 13 -6.09 -9.39 12.52
C ILE A 13 -6.63 -8.07 13.06
N LYS A 14 -6.67 -7.96 14.39
CA LYS A 14 -6.99 -6.75 15.11
C LYS A 14 -5.90 -5.73 14.79
N THR A 15 -6.07 -5.00 13.69
CA THR A 15 -5.19 -3.90 13.28
C THR A 15 -5.48 -2.67 14.15
N ARG A 16 -5.32 -2.81 15.46
CA ARG A 16 -5.32 -1.66 16.37
C ARG A 16 -3.94 -1.01 16.27
N ASN A 17 -3.71 -0.22 15.23
CA ASN A 17 -2.62 0.75 15.19
C ASN A 17 -3.14 2.07 14.62
N HIS A 18 -3.48 3.00 15.51
CA HIS A 18 -3.58 4.42 15.22
C HIS A 18 -2.15 4.99 15.08
N GLY A 19 -1.45 4.56 14.04
CA GLY A 19 -0.07 4.98 13.76
C GLY A 19 -0.03 6.27 12.92
N ILE A 20 1.09 7.00 12.97
CA ILE A 20 1.30 8.27 12.22
C ILE A 20 1.03 8.06 10.73
N GLY A 21 1.48 6.92 10.18
CA GLY A 21 1.25 6.59 8.77
C GLY A 21 -0.23 6.37 8.40
N THR A 22 -1.07 5.96 9.37
CA THR A 22 -2.52 5.80 9.14
C THR A 22 -3.24 7.15 9.15
N PHE A 23 -2.83 8.05 10.04
CA PHE A 23 -3.34 9.41 10.10
C PHE A 23 -3.03 10.15 8.80
N PHE A 24 -1.77 10.13 8.34
CA PHE A 24 -1.38 10.77 7.09
C PHE A 24 -2.08 10.17 5.87
N GLY A 25 -2.30 8.84 5.85
CA GLY A 25 -3.02 8.19 4.76
C GLY A 25 -4.53 8.48 4.72
N SER A 26 -5.09 9.07 5.77
CA SER A 26 -6.52 9.47 5.80
C SER A 26 -6.78 10.83 5.14
N ILE A 27 -5.73 11.64 5.01
CA ILE A 27 -5.81 13.00 4.47
C ILE A 27 -5.58 12.95 2.95
N PRO A 28 -6.37 13.67 2.13
CA PRO A 28 -6.11 13.78 0.70
C PRO A 28 -4.67 14.25 0.43
N PRO A 29 -3.95 13.67 -0.56
CA PRO A 29 -2.53 13.97 -0.76
C PRO A 29 -2.23 15.46 -0.99
N ALA A 30 -3.11 16.16 -1.70
CA ALA A 30 -2.99 17.59 -1.94
C ALA A 30 -3.14 18.41 -0.65
N ALA A 31 -4.07 18.03 0.22
CA ALA A 31 -4.26 18.69 1.52
C ALA A 31 -3.08 18.43 2.44
N LEU A 32 -2.59 17.18 2.49
CA LEU A 32 -1.40 16.82 3.27
C LEU A 32 -0.17 17.60 2.78
N PHE A 33 0.02 17.71 1.46
CA PHE A 33 1.09 18.52 0.88
C PHE A 33 1.02 19.98 1.36
N ILE A 34 -0.15 20.62 1.25
CA ILE A 34 -0.32 22.03 1.66
C ILE A 34 -0.03 22.18 3.16
N VAL A 35 -0.59 21.30 4.00
CA VAL A 35 -0.36 21.32 5.45
C VAL A 35 1.12 21.16 5.78
N MET A 36 1.81 20.17 5.19
CA MET A 36 3.23 19.94 5.44
C MET A 36 4.09 21.10 4.95
N ALA A 37 3.81 21.64 3.77
CA ALA A 37 4.53 22.79 3.24
C ALA A 37 4.38 24.01 4.16
N ILE A 38 3.15 24.32 4.62
CA ILE A 38 2.90 25.42 5.55
C ILE A 38 3.58 25.18 6.91
N CYS A 39 3.48 23.97 7.47
CA CYS A 39 4.14 23.64 8.74
C CYS A 39 5.66 23.80 8.64
N TYR A 40 6.28 23.30 7.57
CA TYR A 40 7.72 23.45 7.35
C TYR A 40 8.13 24.90 7.10
N LEU A 41 7.33 25.68 6.36
CA LEU A 41 7.57 27.12 6.20
C LEU A 41 7.54 27.85 7.55
N ILE A 42 6.58 27.55 8.43
CA ILE A 42 6.49 28.17 9.76
C ILE A 42 7.71 27.81 10.61
N ILE A 43 8.13 26.54 10.57
CA ILE A 43 9.29 26.05 11.34
C ILE A 43 10.58 26.69 10.83
N GLU A 44 10.77 26.74 9.51
CA GLU A 44 11.91 27.40 8.88
C GLU A 44 11.92 28.89 9.20
N TRP A 45 10.76 29.55 9.15
CA TRP A 45 10.63 30.96 9.53
C TRP A 45 11.00 31.21 10.99
N GLY A 46 10.65 30.30 11.90
CA GLY A 46 11.09 30.34 13.29
C GLY A 46 12.61 30.26 13.41
N GLY A 47 13.25 29.36 12.67
CA GLY A 47 14.71 29.28 12.57
C GLY A 47 15.32 30.57 12.04
N PHE A 48 14.77 31.11 10.96
CA PHE A 48 15.20 32.37 10.36
C PHE A 48 15.11 33.54 11.31
N TRP A 49 13.99 33.66 12.02
CA TRP A 49 13.79 34.74 12.98
C TRP A 49 14.82 34.69 14.11
N LEU A 50 15.15 33.49 14.61
CA LEU A 50 16.21 33.30 15.60
C LEU A 50 17.60 33.69 15.06
N GLY A 51 17.92 33.30 13.82
CA GLY A 51 19.18 33.67 13.17
C GLY A 51 19.28 35.17 12.89
N TYR A 52 18.19 35.78 12.42
CA TYR A 52 18.11 37.20 12.13
C TYR A 52 18.26 38.06 13.39
N HIS A 53 17.66 37.63 14.50
CA HIS A 53 17.86 38.28 15.80
C HIS A 53 19.31 38.22 16.30
N ARG A 54 20.06 37.16 15.98
CA ARG A 54 21.50 37.05 16.26
C ARG A 54 22.33 37.95 15.35
N PHE A 55 21.99 38.00 14.07
CA PHE A 55 22.61 38.90 13.09
C PHE A 55 22.49 40.36 13.49
N LEU A 56 21.29 40.81 13.91
CA LEU A 56 21.06 42.19 14.38
C LEU A 56 21.86 42.54 15.64
N LYS A 57 22.26 41.54 16.44
CA LYS A 57 23.10 41.73 17.63
C LYS A 57 24.61 41.75 17.31
N GLY A 58 25.00 41.64 16.04
CA GLY A 58 26.40 41.67 15.63
C GLY A 58 27.20 40.45 16.08
N VAL A 59 26.54 39.31 16.34
CA VAL A 59 27.22 38.07 16.70
C VAL A 59 27.81 37.46 15.42
N GLU A 60 29.13 37.55 15.26
CA GLU A 60 29.83 36.84 14.18
C GLU A 60 29.98 35.36 14.56
N GLU A 61 29.20 34.50 13.91
CA GLU A 61 29.37 33.04 13.98
C GLU A 61 30.16 32.57 12.74
N PRO A 62 31.20 31.73 12.90
CA PRO A 62 31.86 31.12 11.75
C PRO A 62 30.85 30.25 11.00
N SER A 63 30.58 30.60 9.74
CA SER A 63 29.53 29.98 8.91
C SER A 63 29.81 28.51 8.56
N SER A 64 31.09 28.12 8.47
CA SER A 64 31.51 26.82 7.91
C SER A 64 31.04 25.58 8.70
N PRO A 65 31.15 25.50 10.05
CA PRO A 65 30.65 24.35 10.79
C PRO A 65 29.13 24.20 10.74
N LEU A 66 28.40 25.32 10.76
CA LEU A 66 26.93 25.33 10.66
C LEU A 66 26.46 24.85 9.28
N GLU A 67 27.06 25.36 8.21
CA GLU A 67 26.78 24.93 6.83
C GLU A 67 26.96 23.43 6.64
N THR A 68 28.03 22.88 7.21
CA THR A 68 28.32 21.44 7.17
C THR A 68 27.26 20.63 7.93
N ALA A 69 26.81 21.12 9.09
CA ALA A 69 25.75 20.45 9.86
C ALA A 69 24.39 20.48 9.14
N VAL A 70 24.01 21.63 8.57
CA VAL A 70 22.76 21.80 7.81
C VAL A 70 22.74 20.87 6.61
N THR A 71 23.79 20.87 5.80
CA THR A 71 23.89 20.00 4.62
C THR A 71 23.88 18.52 4.99
N SER A 72 24.50 18.14 6.12
CA SER A 72 24.47 16.76 6.62
C SER A 72 23.07 16.31 7.04
N ILE A 73 22.33 17.15 7.79
CA ILE A 73 20.96 16.83 8.23
C ILE A 73 20.00 16.76 7.04
N LEU A 74 20.08 17.73 6.12
CA LEU A 74 19.25 17.74 4.90
C LEU A 74 19.60 16.58 3.97
N GLY A 75 20.88 16.22 3.85
CA GLY A 75 21.32 15.05 3.09
C GLY A 75 20.78 13.75 3.69
N LEU A 76 20.82 13.61 5.02
CA LEU A 76 20.25 12.46 5.72
C LEU A 76 18.71 12.39 5.56
N LEU A 77 18.02 13.54 5.64
CA LEU A 77 16.58 13.62 5.38
C LEU A 77 16.24 13.19 3.95
N ALA A 78 16.97 13.72 2.96
CA ALA A 78 16.77 13.36 1.56
C ALA A 78 17.00 11.86 1.31
N PHE A 79 18.05 11.29 1.91
CA PHE A 79 18.33 9.85 1.84
C PHE A 79 17.21 9.01 2.46
N MET A 80 16.77 9.37 3.66
CA MET A 80 15.66 8.71 4.36
C MET A 80 14.36 8.78 3.55
N LEU A 81 14.06 9.93 2.94
CA LEU A 81 12.89 10.08 2.08
C LEU A 81 12.98 9.22 0.82
N ALA A 82 14.15 9.19 0.15
CA ALA A 82 14.36 8.36 -1.03
C ALA A 82 14.19 6.86 -0.71
N PHE A 83 14.76 6.40 0.40
CA PHE A 83 14.60 5.02 0.86
C PHE A 83 13.14 4.68 1.20
N THR A 84 12.46 5.60 1.90
CA THR A 84 11.04 5.40 2.29
C THR A 84 10.13 5.40 1.07
N PHE A 85 10.37 6.30 0.10
CA PHE A 85 9.67 6.31 -1.18
C PHE A 85 9.88 4.99 -1.93
N SER A 86 11.12 4.51 -2.05
CA SER A 86 11.45 3.23 -2.69
C SER A 86 10.71 2.05 -2.04
N LEU A 87 10.66 1.99 -0.71
CA LEU A 87 9.94 0.96 0.02
C LEU A 87 8.43 0.97 -0.30
N THR A 88 7.81 2.15 -0.29
CA THR A 88 6.37 2.29 -0.61
C THR A 88 6.07 2.00 -2.07
N TRP A 89 6.97 2.39 -2.98
CA TRP A 89 6.86 2.08 -4.40
C TRP A 89 6.96 0.58 -4.66
N SER A 90 7.94 -0.09 -4.05
CA SER A 90 8.12 -1.55 -4.14
C SER A 90 6.88 -2.29 -3.63
N ARG A 91 6.31 -1.87 -2.49
CA ARG A 91 5.05 -2.41 -1.98
C ARG A 91 3.91 -2.21 -2.99
N TYR A 92 3.77 -1.02 -3.58
CA TYR A 92 2.75 -0.75 -4.60
C TYR A 92 2.93 -1.63 -5.85
N ALA A 93 4.17 -1.76 -6.34
CA ALA A 93 4.48 -2.63 -7.47
C ALA A 93 4.14 -4.10 -7.15
N ASN A 94 4.49 -4.58 -5.96
CA ASN A 94 4.17 -5.93 -5.50
C ASN A 94 2.66 -6.15 -5.41
N GLN A 95 1.90 -5.19 -4.87
CA GLN A 95 0.43 -5.25 -4.85
C GLN A 95 -0.17 -5.41 -6.27
N ASN A 96 0.33 -4.68 -7.26
CA ASN A 96 -0.11 -4.85 -8.65
C ASN A 96 0.31 -6.20 -9.24
N GLY A 97 1.54 -6.64 -8.95
CA GLY A 97 2.05 -7.96 -9.36
C GLY A 97 1.17 -9.10 -8.86
N LEU A 98 0.73 -9.04 -7.59
CA LEU A 98 -0.17 -10.03 -7.00
C LEU A 98 -1.56 -10.04 -7.65
N VAL A 99 -2.08 -8.89 -8.08
CA VAL A 99 -3.36 -8.86 -8.83
C VAL A 99 -3.20 -9.54 -10.18
N ILE A 100 -2.10 -9.28 -10.89
CA ILE A 100 -1.80 -9.93 -12.17
C ILE A 100 -1.65 -11.44 -11.98
N ALA A 101 -0.87 -11.87 -10.98
CA ALA A 101 -0.66 -13.29 -10.67
C ALA A 101 -1.98 -13.97 -10.29
N GLN A 102 -2.80 -13.34 -9.44
CA GLN A 102 -4.09 -13.89 -9.03
C GLN A 102 -5.07 -14.00 -10.21
N ALA A 103 -5.12 -13.01 -11.11
CA ALA A 103 -5.92 -13.08 -12.32
C ALA A 103 -5.48 -14.24 -13.22
N LYS A 104 -4.16 -14.40 -13.43
CA LYS A 104 -3.60 -15.51 -14.19
C LYS A 104 -3.95 -16.87 -13.57
N ALA A 105 -3.76 -17.04 -12.26
CA ALA A 105 -4.08 -18.28 -11.56
C ALA A 105 -5.57 -18.61 -11.65
N LEU A 106 -6.44 -17.60 -11.52
CA LEU A 106 -7.88 -17.75 -11.66
C LEU A 106 -8.27 -18.18 -13.08
N LEU A 107 -7.67 -17.58 -14.11
CA LEU A 107 -7.89 -17.97 -15.51
C LEU A 107 -7.48 -19.44 -15.75
N VAL A 108 -6.32 -19.85 -15.24
CA VAL A 108 -5.85 -21.25 -15.36
C VAL A 108 -6.81 -22.20 -14.65
N CYS A 109 -7.26 -21.86 -13.44
CA CYS A 109 -8.25 -22.65 -12.72
C CYS A 109 -9.56 -22.78 -13.53
N TYR A 110 -10.04 -21.66 -14.06
CA TYR A 110 -11.26 -21.61 -14.86
C TYR A 110 -11.15 -22.48 -16.12
N GLN A 111 -10.06 -22.36 -16.87
CA GLN A 111 -9.83 -23.19 -18.06
C GLN A 111 -9.81 -24.69 -17.71
N ARG A 112 -9.15 -25.06 -16.61
CA ARG A 112 -9.08 -26.46 -16.16
C ARG A 112 -10.42 -27.04 -15.70
N THR A 113 -11.43 -26.21 -15.40
CA THR A 113 -12.78 -26.72 -15.14
C THR A 113 -13.39 -27.47 -16.32
N SER A 114 -12.94 -27.20 -17.55
CA SER A 114 -13.39 -27.91 -18.76
C SER A 114 -13.07 -29.40 -18.75
N MET A 115 -12.10 -29.81 -17.94
CA MET A 115 -11.66 -31.20 -17.78
C MET A 115 -12.40 -31.93 -16.65
N LEU A 116 -13.29 -31.24 -15.93
CA LEU A 116 -14.06 -31.80 -14.84
C LEU A 116 -15.39 -32.41 -15.34
N PRO A 117 -15.98 -33.36 -14.59
CA PRO A 117 -17.33 -33.82 -14.88
C PRO A 117 -18.32 -32.64 -14.83
N GLU A 118 -19.36 -32.70 -15.65
CA GLU A 118 -20.25 -31.54 -15.89
C GLU A 118 -20.83 -30.93 -14.61
N LYS A 119 -21.19 -31.76 -13.63
CA LYS A 119 -21.70 -31.28 -12.34
C LYS A 119 -20.68 -30.38 -11.61
N GLN A 120 -19.44 -30.84 -11.46
CA GLN A 120 -18.38 -30.09 -10.78
C GLN A 120 -17.92 -28.90 -11.62
N LYS A 121 -17.88 -29.04 -12.94
CA LYS A 121 -17.58 -27.95 -13.88
C LYS A 121 -18.54 -26.78 -13.70
N THR A 122 -19.85 -27.02 -13.77
CA THR A 122 -20.87 -25.97 -13.62
C THR A 122 -20.81 -25.29 -12.25
N GLU A 123 -20.76 -26.06 -11.17
CA GLU A 123 -20.70 -25.50 -9.81
C GLU A 123 -19.42 -24.71 -9.56
N THR A 124 -18.27 -25.25 -9.97
CA THR A 124 -16.97 -24.58 -9.77
C THR A 124 -16.88 -23.29 -10.59
N ARG A 125 -17.34 -23.29 -11.84
CA ARG A 125 -17.39 -22.08 -12.67
C ARG A 125 -18.24 -21.00 -11.99
N ARG A 126 -19.44 -21.34 -11.52
CA ARG A 126 -20.31 -20.41 -10.77
C ARG A 126 -19.59 -19.80 -9.57
N LEU A 127 -18.86 -20.60 -8.79
CA LEU A 127 -18.08 -20.11 -7.64
C LEU A 127 -16.97 -19.14 -8.07
N PHE A 128 -16.29 -19.40 -9.19
CA PHE A 128 -15.28 -18.48 -9.74
C PHE A 128 -15.88 -17.15 -10.23
N TYR A 129 -17.06 -17.16 -10.86
CA TYR A 129 -17.77 -15.91 -11.20
C TYR A 129 -18.14 -15.10 -9.97
N GLU A 130 -18.66 -15.74 -8.94
CA GLU A 130 -19.01 -15.03 -7.71
C GLU A 130 -17.74 -14.45 -7.05
N TYR A 131 -16.68 -15.25 -7.01
CA TYR A 131 -15.39 -14.85 -6.46
C TYR A 131 -14.81 -13.61 -7.15
N ILE A 132 -14.73 -13.60 -8.48
CA ILE A 132 -14.16 -12.48 -9.22
C ILE A 132 -15.01 -11.21 -9.11
N ASN A 133 -16.34 -11.34 -9.08
CA ASN A 133 -17.24 -10.20 -8.88
C ASN A 133 -17.03 -9.54 -7.52
N ILE A 134 -16.89 -10.34 -6.46
CA ILE A 134 -16.61 -9.79 -5.12
C ILE A 134 -15.23 -9.13 -5.08
N LEU A 135 -14.20 -9.72 -5.74
CA LEU A 135 -12.87 -9.12 -5.82
C LEU A 135 -12.88 -7.73 -6.47
N LEU A 136 -13.64 -7.55 -7.56
CA LEU A 136 -13.76 -6.27 -8.27
C LEU A 136 -14.49 -5.21 -7.42
N GLN A 137 -15.36 -5.63 -6.51
CA GLN A 137 -16.13 -4.76 -5.61
C GLN A 137 -15.38 -4.41 -4.30
N LEU A 138 -14.26 -5.06 -3.99
CA LEU A 138 -13.51 -4.85 -2.73
C LEU A 138 -13.03 -3.40 -2.55
N GLN A 139 -12.72 -2.67 -3.63
CA GLN A 139 -12.23 -1.29 -3.54
C GLN A 139 -13.35 -0.25 -3.38
N THR A 140 -14.60 -0.62 -3.69
CA THR A 140 -15.75 0.30 -3.75
C THR A 140 -16.75 0.07 -2.63
N THR A 141 -16.70 -1.08 -1.95
CA THR A 141 -17.73 -1.48 -1.00
C THR A 141 -17.39 -1.03 0.44
N PRO A 142 -18.28 -0.30 1.13
CA PRO A 142 -18.07 0.09 2.53
C PRO A 142 -18.10 -1.10 3.50
N ALA A 143 -18.63 -2.25 3.08
CA ALA A 143 -18.72 -3.49 3.86
C ALA A 143 -17.54 -4.45 3.58
N LEU A 144 -16.31 -3.94 3.65
CA LEU A 144 -15.08 -4.71 3.40
C LEU A 144 -15.03 -6.05 4.17
N GLU A 145 -15.40 -6.04 5.45
CA GLU A 145 -15.41 -7.25 6.28
C GLU A 145 -16.34 -8.35 5.75
N ARG A 146 -17.54 -7.96 5.27
CA ARG A 146 -18.50 -8.92 4.70
C ARG A 146 -17.97 -9.52 3.40
N SER A 147 -17.38 -8.68 2.53
CA SER A 147 -16.75 -9.15 1.29
C SER A 147 -15.58 -10.10 1.58
N LEU A 148 -14.73 -9.81 2.57
CA LEU A 148 -13.64 -10.68 2.97
C LEU A 148 -14.12 -12.01 3.59
N ALA A 149 -15.20 -11.98 4.36
CA ALA A 149 -15.83 -13.17 4.91
C ALA A 149 -16.39 -14.06 3.78
N ARG A 150 -17.10 -13.46 2.81
CA ARG A 150 -17.65 -14.19 1.66
C ARG A 150 -16.56 -14.76 0.75
N ILE A 151 -15.48 -14.02 0.52
CA ILE A 151 -14.29 -14.54 -0.19
C ILE A 151 -13.73 -15.79 0.52
N SER A 152 -13.60 -15.73 1.84
CA SER A 152 -13.09 -16.86 2.62
C SER A 152 -14.02 -18.09 2.52
N GLU A 153 -15.33 -17.87 2.51
CA GLU A 153 -16.33 -18.91 2.28
C GLU A 153 -16.22 -19.51 0.86
N LEU A 154 -16.06 -18.69 -0.16
CA LEU A 154 -15.88 -19.16 -1.54
C LEU A 154 -14.62 -20.00 -1.71
N HIS A 155 -13.51 -19.66 -1.06
CA HIS A 155 -12.31 -20.50 -1.04
C HIS A 155 -12.60 -21.90 -0.47
N LEU A 156 -13.42 -21.99 0.59
CA LEU A 156 -13.82 -23.28 1.17
C LEU A 156 -14.74 -24.07 0.22
N LEU A 157 -15.70 -23.41 -0.42
CA LEU A 157 -16.62 -24.05 -1.37
C LEU A 157 -15.87 -24.57 -2.61
N ILE A 158 -14.92 -23.78 -3.15
CA ILE A 158 -14.06 -24.21 -4.26
C ILE A 158 -13.21 -25.41 -3.84
N TRP A 159 -12.66 -25.41 -2.62
CA TRP A 159 -11.91 -26.54 -2.10
C TRP A 159 -12.79 -27.79 -1.91
N GLU A 160 -14.04 -27.64 -1.47
CA GLU A 160 -14.98 -28.76 -1.35
C GLU A 160 -15.28 -29.40 -2.71
N GLN A 161 -15.52 -28.59 -3.75
CA GLN A 161 -15.66 -29.09 -5.12
C GLN A 161 -14.40 -29.84 -5.57
N THR A 162 -13.23 -29.26 -5.30
CA THR A 162 -11.93 -29.87 -5.63
C THR A 162 -11.73 -31.21 -4.91
N ALA A 163 -12.05 -31.29 -3.62
CA ALA A 163 -11.92 -32.51 -2.83
C ALA A 163 -12.92 -33.60 -3.26
N SER A 164 -14.10 -33.21 -3.76
CA SER A 164 -15.11 -34.17 -4.25
C SER A 164 -14.64 -34.95 -5.49
N LEU A 165 -13.65 -34.44 -6.24
CA LEU A 165 -13.06 -35.13 -7.38
C LEU A 165 -12.28 -36.39 -6.99
N ALA A 166 -11.98 -36.58 -5.69
CA ALA A 166 -11.34 -37.80 -5.20
C ALA A 166 -12.23 -39.05 -5.36
N SER A 167 -13.56 -38.88 -5.39
CA SER A 167 -14.52 -39.97 -5.60
C SER A 167 -14.98 -40.12 -7.06
N GLU A 168 -14.50 -39.26 -7.97
CA GLU A 168 -14.88 -39.27 -9.39
C GLU A 168 -13.84 -40.04 -10.22
N GLU A 169 -14.31 -40.76 -11.24
CA GLU A 169 -13.48 -41.44 -12.25
C GLU A 169 -12.87 -40.43 -13.23
N ILE A 170 -11.86 -39.72 -12.75
CA ILE A 170 -11.05 -38.77 -13.52
C ILE A 170 -9.61 -39.25 -13.52
N ASP A 171 -8.93 -39.01 -14.64
CA ASP A 171 -7.49 -39.24 -14.73
C ASP A 171 -6.73 -38.54 -13.59
N SER A 172 -5.78 -39.26 -12.99
CA SER A 172 -5.07 -38.79 -11.79
C SER A 172 -4.18 -37.58 -12.08
N GLU A 173 -3.65 -37.45 -13.30
CA GLU A 173 -2.83 -36.31 -13.71
C GLU A 173 -3.71 -35.06 -13.85
N LEU A 174 -4.86 -35.16 -14.52
CA LEU A 174 -5.83 -34.07 -14.64
C LEU A 174 -6.33 -33.59 -13.27
N ARG A 175 -6.63 -34.54 -12.37
CA ARG A 175 -7.03 -34.23 -10.99
C ARG A 175 -5.92 -33.48 -10.24
N SER A 176 -4.67 -33.94 -10.35
CA SER A 176 -3.50 -33.32 -9.72
C SER A 176 -3.26 -31.90 -10.25
N LEU A 177 -3.36 -31.69 -11.56
CA LEU A 177 -3.23 -30.38 -12.19
C LEU A 177 -4.30 -29.42 -11.66
N PHE A 178 -5.56 -29.84 -11.57
CA PHE A 178 -6.63 -28.99 -11.06
C PHE A 178 -6.41 -28.61 -9.57
N ILE A 179 -6.09 -29.59 -8.72
CA ILE A 179 -5.76 -29.37 -7.30
C ILE A 179 -4.60 -28.37 -7.16
N SER A 180 -3.54 -28.54 -7.96
CA SER A 180 -2.38 -27.65 -7.95
C SER A 180 -2.76 -26.22 -8.30
N SER A 181 -3.60 -26.00 -9.32
CA SER A 181 -4.03 -24.64 -9.69
C SER A 181 -4.89 -23.98 -8.60
N VAL A 182 -5.78 -24.74 -7.95
CA VAL A 182 -6.60 -24.21 -6.84
C VAL A 182 -5.73 -23.84 -5.64
N ASN A 183 -4.71 -24.65 -5.34
CA ASN A 183 -3.72 -24.34 -4.31
C ASN A 183 -2.95 -23.03 -4.61
N GLU A 184 -2.50 -22.85 -5.85
CA GLU A 184 -1.81 -21.62 -6.29
C GLU A 184 -2.72 -20.39 -6.19
N LEU A 185 -3.99 -20.50 -6.59
CA LEU A 185 -4.96 -19.41 -6.45
C LEU A 185 -5.16 -19.01 -4.97
N ASN A 186 -5.24 -20.01 -4.07
CA ASN A 186 -5.41 -19.77 -2.64
C ASN A 186 -4.15 -19.16 -1.99
N SER A 187 -2.95 -19.63 -2.37
CA SER A 187 -1.70 -19.05 -1.85
C SER A 187 -1.55 -17.58 -2.25
N LEU A 188 -1.84 -17.24 -3.52
CA LEU A 188 -1.83 -15.86 -4.00
C LEU A 188 -2.87 -14.98 -3.31
N ALA A 189 -4.06 -15.52 -3.00
CA ALA A 189 -5.08 -14.80 -2.25
C ALA A 189 -4.62 -14.47 -0.81
N LEU A 190 -3.97 -15.42 -0.13
CA LEU A 190 -3.39 -15.24 1.19
C LEU A 190 -2.25 -14.22 1.17
N GLU A 191 -1.38 -14.28 0.17
CA GLU A 191 -0.27 -13.35 0.00
C GLU A 191 -0.77 -11.92 -0.28
N ARG A 192 -1.74 -11.75 -1.19
CA ARG A 192 -2.39 -10.47 -1.47
C ARG A 192 -3.01 -9.85 -0.21
N LYS A 193 -3.69 -10.65 0.61
CA LYS A 193 -4.25 -10.20 1.90
C LYS A 193 -3.15 -9.74 2.85
N THR A 194 -2.08 -10.53 2.98
CA THR A 194 -0.95 -10.22 3.87
C THR A 194 -0.28 -8.90 3.47
N ILE A 195 0.00 -8.70 2.18
CA ILE A 195 0.68 -7.49 1.70
C ILE A 195 -0.22 -6.25 1.70
N ALA A 196 -1.53 -6.42 1.51
CA ALA A 196 -2.48 -5.33 1.64
C ALA A 196 -2.56 -4.82 3.09
N PHE A 197 -2.62 -5.71 4.08
CA PHE A 197 -2.99 -5.36 5.45
C PHE A 197 -1.84 -5.31 6.47
N ILE A 198 -0.73 -6.03 6.27
CA ILE A 198 0.31 -6.20 7.29
C ILE A 198 1.53 -5.31 7.07
N PHE A 199 2.04 -5.20 5.82
CA PHE A 199 3.25 -4.42 5.56
C PHE A 199 2.93 -2.92 5.46
N ARG A 200 3.23 -2.16 6.52
CA ARG A 200 3.17 -0.69 6.56
C ARG A 200 4.53 -0.13 6.99
N ILE A 201 4.80 1.13 6.66
CA ILE A 201 5.94 1.85 7.23
C ILE A 201 5.74 1.91 8.76
N PRO A 202 6.69 1.41 9.58
CA PRO A 202 6.63 1.54 11.03
C PRO A 202 6.65 3.01 11.47
N ASP A 203 5.94 3.33 12.55
CA ASP A 203 5.83 4.71 13.07
C ASP A 203 7.19 5.30 13.49
N ALA A 204 8.17 4.45 13.81
CA ALA A 204 9.55 4.88 14.08
C ALA A 204 10.19 5.59 12.87
N ILE A 205 9.94 5.11 11.64
CA ILE A 205 10.47 5.74 10.42
C ILE A 205 9.78 7.09 10.18
N TRP A 206 8.46 7.16 10.38
CA TRP A 206 7.72 8.41 10.29
C TRP A 206 8.21 9.45 11.31
N SER A 207 8.45 9.03 12.55
CA SER A 207 8.96 9.89 13.61
C SER A 207 10.35 10.42 13.27
N ALA A 208 11.24 9.56 12.75
CA ALA A 208 12.57 9.96 12.31
C ALA A 208 12.54 10.95 11.14
N LEU A 209 11.68 10.73 10.14
CA LEU A 209 11.50 11.63 9.00
C LEU A 209 11.02 13.02 9.45
N LEU A 210 10.00 13.07 10.31
CA LEU A 210 9.48 14.34 10.83
C LEU A 210 10.52 15.05 11.67
N LEU A 211 11.22 14.35 12.56
CA LEU A 211 12.26 14.94 13.41
C LEU A 211 13.43 15.50 12.58
N LEU A 212 13.94 14.74 11.61
CA LEU A 212 14.99 15.22 10.70
C LEU A 212 14.52 16.41 9.87
N ALA A 213 13.26 16.41 9.43
CA ALA A 213 12.69 17.55 8.72
C ALA A 213 12.62 18.78 9.61
N VAL A 214 12.09 18.68 10.84
CA VAL A 214 12.05 19.80 11.79
C VAL A 214 13.46 20.34 12.06
N MET A 215 14.42 19.47 12.36
CA MET A 215 15.81 19.87 12.60
C MET A 215 16.43 20.55 11.37
N GLY A 216 16.23 19.98 10.19
CA GLY A 216 16.73 20.52 8.93
C GLY A 216 16.14 21.90 8.61
N MET A 217 14.83 22.08 8.77
CA MET A 217 14.14 23.34 8.52
C MET A 217 14.57 24.43 9.51
N ILE A 218 14.68 24.11 10.81
CA ILE A 218 15.16 25.06 11.82
C ILE A 218 16.60 25.48 11.51
N ALA A 219 17.48 24.53 11.23
CA ALA A 219 18.89 24.80 11.00
C ALA A 219 19.13 25.59 9.69
N PHE A 220 18.41 25.22 8.62
CA PHE A 220 18.46 25.95 7.35
C PHE A 220 17.88 27.36 7.48
N GLY A 221 16.73 27.51 8.15
CA GLY A 221 16.15 28.82 8.46
C GLY A 221 17.13 29.69 9.23
N TYR A 222 17.73 29.15 10.30
CA TYR A 222 18.75 29.86 11.10
C TYR A 222 19.94 30.32 10.27
N GLN A 223 20.47 29.43 9.42
CA GLN A 223 21.55 29.75 8.48
C GLN A 223 21.16 30.88 7.51
N MET A 224 19.92 30.90 7.01
CA MET A 224 19.45 32.02 6.18
C MET A 224 19.31 33.31 6.98
N GLY A 225 18.83 33.23 8.24
CA GLY A 225 18.65 34.37 9.13
C GLY A 225 19.95 35.11 9.44
N ILE A 226 21.04 34.38 9.68
CA ILE A 226 22.36 34.97 9.95
C ILE A 226 22.99 35.64 8.71
N ASN A 227 22.52 35.30 7.50
CA ASN A 227 23.03 35.85 6.24
C ASN A 227 22.19 37.05 5.70
N GLY A 228 21.12 37.44 6.41
CA GLY A 228 20.28 38.59 6.08
C GLY A 228 19.11 38.33 5.11
N LEU A 229 18.38 39.39 4.74
CA LEU A 229 17.07 39.33 4.06
C LEU A 229 17.12 39.06 2.54
N GLY A 230 18.30 39.12 1.90
CA GLY A 230 18.42 39.14 0.44
C GLY A 230 17.98 37.86 -0.30
N ARG A 231 17.70 36.77 0.42
CA ARG A 231 17.42 35.44 -0.15
C ARG A 231 16.09 34.82 0.28
N MET A 232 15.14 35.61 0.78
CA MET A 232 13.83 35.10 1.26
C MET A 232 13.08 34.22 0.26
N PHE A 233 13.22 34.45 -1.05
CA PHE A 233 12.57 33.61 -2.06
C PHE A 233 13.07 32.14 -2.04
N GLN A 234 14.34 31.92 -1.69
CA GLN A 234 14.97 30.58 -1.65
C GLN A 234 14.45 29.74 -0.46
N MET A 235 13.88 30.38 0.56
CA MET A 235 13.35 29.74 1.77
C MET A 235 12.06 28.94 1.52
N THR A 236 11.41 29.11 0.37
CA THR A 236 10.19 28.36 0.06
C THR A 236 10.46 27.02 -0.61
N LEU A 237 11.67 26.82 -1.16
CA LEU A 237 11.98 25.67 -2.00
C LEU A 237 12.03 24.36 -1.22
N LEU A 238 12.73 24.33 -0.07
CA LEU A 238 12.89 23.12 0.74
C LEU A 238 11.57 22.66 1.38
N PRO A 239 10.76 23.54 2.03
CA PRO A 239 9.46 23.15 2.58
C PRO A 239 8.52 22.54 1.54
N VAL A 240 8.48 23.14 0.34
CA VAL A 240 7.67 22.65 -0.77
C VAL A 240 8.19 21.31 -1.27
N ALA A 241 9.50 21.18 -1.52
CA ALA A 241 10.09 19.95 -2.03
C ALA A 241 9.88 18.77 -1.06
N PHE A 242 10.24 18.95 0.23
CA PHE A 242 10.11 17.88 1.22
C PHE A 242 8.66 17.58 1.60
N GLY A 243 7.79 18.61 1.66
CA GLY A 243 6.35 18.44 1.84
C GLY A 243 5.73 17.62 0.72
N LEU A 244 6.14 17.85 -0.54
CA LEU A 244 5.68 17.09 -1.69
C LEU A 244 6.08 15.61 -1.59
N VAL A 245 7.35 15.33 -1.26
CA VAL A 245 7.83 13.95 -1.14
C VAL A 245 7.11 13.21 0.00
N ILE A 246 6.88 13.85 1.13
CA ILE A 246 6.10 13.26 2.24
C ILE A 246 4.66 12.97 1.81
N ALA A 247 4.01 13.88 1.09
CA ALA A 247 2.67 13.67 0.58
C ALA A 247 2.60 12.49 -0.40
N LEU A 248 3.61 12.32 -1.28
CA LEU A 248 3.72 11.18 -2.19
C LEU A 248 3.95 9.86 -1.45
N ILE A 249 4.85 9.85 -0.46
CA ILE A 249 5.09 8.66 0.39
C ILE A 249 3.81 8.26 1.12
N SER A 250 3.09 9.26 1.66
CA SER A 250 1.81 9.01 2.33
C SER A 250 0.78 8.43 1.38
N ASP A 251 0.61 8.99 0.17
CA ASP A 251 -0.34 8.46 -0.83
C ASP A 251 -0.01 7.03 -1.25
N LEU A 252 1.28 6.71 -1.43
CA LEU A 252 1.70 5.35 -1.73
C LEU A 252 1.50 4.38 -0.57
N ASN A 253 1.63 4.85 0.67
CA ASN A 253 1.44 4.04 1.87
C ASN A 253 -0.04 3.86 2.27
N ALA A 254 -0.90 4.81 1.89
CA ALA A 254 -2.30 4.88 2.26
C ALA A 254 -3.12 3.66 1.79
N VAL A 255 -4.16 3.33 2.56
CA VAL A 255 -5.13 2.28 2.24
C VAL A 255 -6.51 2.93 2.28
N GLY A 256 -7.08 3.28 1.12
CA GLY A 256 -8.39 3.92 1.07
C GLY A 256 -8.74 4.53 -0.29
N SER A 257 -9.99 4.98 -0.41
CA SER A 257 -10.56 5.58 -1.62
C SER A 257 -9.91 6.91 -2.02
N GLN A 258 -9.24 7.58 -1.08
CA GLN A 258 -8.54 8.86 -1.26
C GLN A 258 -7.18 8.72 -1.96
N ARG A 259 -6.69 7.48 -2.14
CA ARG A 259 -5.41 7.18 -2.78
C ARG A 259 -5.43 7.51 -4.27
N LYS A 260 -4.42 8.23 -4.76
CA LYS A 260 -4.25 8.49 -6.21
C LYS A 260 -3.62 7.29 -6.92
N PHE A 261 -2.60 6.66 -6.34
CA PHE A 261 -2.01 5.42 -6.87
C PHE A 261 -2.88 4.18 -6.60
N LYS A 262 -3.97 4.00 -7.36
CA LYS A 262 -4.87 2.85 -7.20
C LYS A 262 -4.25 1.57 -7.78
N VAL A 263 -4.34 0.48 -7.03
CA VAL A 263 -3.97 -0.86 -7.53
C VAL A 263 -4.94 -1.24 -8.65
N THR A 264 -4.42 -1.46 -9.85
CA THR A 264 -5.25 -1.76 -11.02
C THR A 264 -6.03 -3.06 -10.81
N GLN A 265 -7.31 -3.07 -11.15
CA GLN A 265 -8.14 -4.27 -11.17
C GLN A 265 -8.38 -4.78 -12.61
N ARG A 266 -7.76 -4.13 -13.60
CA ARG A 266 -7.94 -4.47 -15.03
C ARG A 266 -7.67 -5.95 -15.35
N PRO A 267 -6.59 -6.59 -14.84
CA PRO A 267 -6.35 -8.01 -15.13
C PRO A 267 -7.50 -8.92 -14.67
N LEU A 268 -8.13 -8.63 -13.54
CA LEU A 268 -9.30 -9.39 -13.06
C LEU A 268 -10.54 -9.11 -13.91
N ARG A 269 -10.72 -7.86 -14.37
CA ARG A 269 -11.81 -7.51 -15.27
C ARG A 269 -11.69 -8.20 -16.62
N ASP A 270 -10.48 -8.26 -17.19
CA ASP A 270 -10.22 -8.97 -18.45
C ASP A 270 -10.56 -10.46 -18.33
N VAL A 271 -10.28 -11.08 -17.19
CA VAL A 271 -10.68 -12.47 -16.90
C VAL A 271 -12.20 -12.60 -16.77
N LEU A 272 -12.89 -11.67 -16.10
CA LEU A 272 -14.35 -11.69 -16.01
C LEU A 272 -14.99 -11.60 -17.40
N GLU A 273 -14.52 -10.69 -18.26
CA GLU A 273 -15.02 -10.53 -19.62
C GLU A 273 -14.79 -11.80 -20.47
N LEU A 274 -13.66 -12.48 -20.29
CA LEU A 274 -13.39 -13.77 -20.94
C LEU A 274 -14.35 -14.84 -20.44
N MET A 275 -14.58 -14.90 -19.13
CA MET A 275 -15.53 -15.82 -18.52
C MET A 275 -16.95 -15.54 -19.07
N GLU A 276 -17.43 -14.30 -19.08
CA GLU A 276 -18.77 -13.95 -19.58
C GLU A 276 -18.99 -14.39 -21.03
N ARG A 277 -17.97 -14.30 -21.89
CA ARG A 277 -18.03 -14.78 -23.28
C ARG A 277 -18.13 -16.30 -23.42
N ASP A 278 -17.66 -17.07 -22.43
CA ASP A 278 -17.73 -18.53 -22.43
C ASP A 278 -19.10 -19.04 -21.92
N LEU A 279 -19.91 -18.17 -21.30
CA LEU A 279 -21.29 -18.46 -20.89
C LEU A 279 -22.34 -18.07 -21.94
N SER A 280 -22.02 -17.14 -22.85
CA SER A 280 -22.89 -16.67 -23.93
C SER A 280 -22.88 -17.60 -25.13
#